data_AF-A9AXM0-F1
#
_entry.id   AF-A9AXM0-F1
#
_cell.length_a   1.000
_cell.length_b   1.000
_cell.length_c   1.000
_cell.angle_alpha   90.00
_cell.angle_beta   90.00
_cell.angle_gamma   90.00
#
_symmetry.space_group_name_H-M   'P 1'
#
loop_
_entity.id
_entity.type
_entity.pdbx_description
1 polymer ?
#
loop_
_entity_poly.entity_id
_entity_poly.type
_entity_poly.pdbx_seq_one_letter_code
_entity_poly.pdbx_strand_id
1 'polypeptide(L)'
;MNKLKQAYLQLAVERDRTRRQAERYAHESQRWTERLALAKRCGEPELATQARERALQTAQAEIQLRRELVRQEVLVDQLIASLKA
;
A
#
# COMPACT_ATOMS: atom_id res chain seq x y z
N MET A 1 1.78 26.21 19.15
CA MET A 1 1.84 24.78 18.78
C MET A 1 3.29 24.45 18.43
N ASN A 2 3.88 23.39 18.99
CA ASN A 2 5.30 23.04 18.77
C ASN A 2 5.49 22.44 17.37
N LYS A 3 6.49 22.90 16.60
CA LYS A 3 6.82 22.41 15.25
C LYS A 3 7.00 20.88 15.21
N LEU A 4 7.58 20.28 16.26
CA LEU A 4 7.73 18.82 16.37
C LEU A 4 6.40 18.09 16.52
N LYS A 5 5.45 18.65 17.28
CA LYS A 5 4.10 18.10 17.42
C LYS A 5 3.33 18.18 16.09
N GLN A 6 3.51 19.26 15.33
CA GLN A 6 2.91 19.40 14.01
C GLN A 6 3.47 18.38 13.01
N ALA A 7 4.79 18.19 12.98
CA ALA A 7 5.45 17.19 12.13
C ALA A 7 4.98 15.76 12.46
N TYR A 8 4.85 15.44 13.75
CA TYR A 8 4.29 14.15 14.19
C TYR A 8 2.86 13.93 13.67
N LEU A 9 1.98 14.93 13.81
CA LEU A 9 0.59 14.83 13.34
C LEU A 9 0.52 14.66 11.82
N GLN A 10 1.34 15.39 11.07
CA GLN A 10 1.41 15.26 9.61
C GLN A 10 1.86 13.86 9.20
N LEU A 11 2.94 13.35 9.80
CA LEU A 11 3.44 12.01 9.52
C LEU A 11 2.43 10.92 9.91
N ALA A 12 1.69 11.10 11.01
CA ALA A 12 0.64 10.16 11.42
C ALA A 12 -0.51 10.07 10.40
N VAL A 13 -0.92 11.21 9.83
CA VAL A 13 -1.94 11.27 8.77
C VAL A 13 -1.43 10.64 7.48
N GLU A 14 -0.19 10.94 7.09
CA GLU A 14 0.43 10.35 5.90
C GLU A 14 0.57 8.83 6.04
N ARG A 15 0.99 8.34 7.20
CA ARG A 15 1.08 6.90 7.49
C ARG A 15 -0.26 6.21 7.38
N ASP A 16 -1.32 6.79 7.94
CA ASP A 16 -2.67 6.21 7.82
C ASP A 16 -3.14 6.19 6.35
N ARG A 17 -2.83 7.25 5.58
CA ARG A 17 -3.13 7.30 4.15
C ARG A 17 -2.37 6.22 3.38
N THR A 18 -1.07 6.06 3.61
CA THR A 18 -0.24 5.02 2.99
C THR A 18 -0.77 3.63 3.31
N ARG A 19 -1.12 3.37 4.58
CA ARG A 19 -1.68 2.10 5.03
C ARG A 19 -2.99 1.77 4.31
N ARG A 20 -3.95 2.70 4.31
CA ARG A 20 -5.24 2.51 3.61
C ARG A 20 -5.05 2.28 2.11
N GLN A 21 -4.07 2.96 1.51
CA GLN A 21 -3.77 2.76 0.09
C GLN A 21 -3.16 1.38 -0.17
N ALA A 22 -2.25 0.90 0.69
CA ALA A 22 -1.69 -0.45 0.60
C ALA A 22 -2.79 -1.51 0.72
N GLU A 23 -3.70 -1.37 1.69
CA GLU A 23 -4.85 -2.28 1.85
C GLU A 23 -5.75 -2.31 0.61
N ARG A 24 -6.03 -1.13 0.02
CA ARG A 24 -6.79 -1.05 -1.23
C ARG A 24 -6.12 -1.81 -2.37
N TYR A 25 -4.82 -1.62 -2.56
CA TYR A 25 -4.08 -2.33 -3.61
C TYR A 25 -3.98 -3.83 -3.34
N ALA A 26 -3.89 -4.26 -2.08
CA ALA A 26 -3.93 -5.68 -1.71
C ALA A 26 -5.28 -6.32 -2.12
N HIS A 27 -6.39 -5.67 -1.78
CA HIS A 27 -7.73 -6.13 -2.19
C HIS A 27 -7.91 -6.10 -3.71
N GLU A 28 -7.36 -5.10 -4.39
CA GLU A 28 -7.44 -5.00 -5.84
C GLU A 28 -6.63 -6.11 -6.52
N SER A 29 -5.42 -6.39 -6.04
CA SER A 29 -4.58 -7.48 -6.53
C SER A 29 -5.25 -8.85 -6.37
N GLN A 30 -5.92 -9.07 -5.24
CA GLN A 30 -6.73 -10.26 -5.01
C GLN A 30 -7.87 -10.37 -6.05
N ARG A 31 -8.63 -9.30 -6.27
CA ARG A 31 -9.71 -9.28 -7.28
C ARG A 31 -9.19 -9.58 -8.69
N TRP A 32 -8.04 -9.03 -9.07
CA TRP A 32 -7.44 -9.32 -10.37
C TRP A 32 -6.96 -10.78 -10.48
N THR A 33 -6.48 -11.36 -9.38
CA THR A 33 -6.10 -12.77 -9.31
C THR A 33 -7.33 -13.69 -9.47
N GLU A 34 -8.47 -13.35 -8.85
CA GLU A 34 -9.74 -14.06 -9.03
C GLU A 34 -10.25 -13.95 -10.48
N ARG A 35 -10.18 -12.76 -11.08
CA ARG A 35 -10.52 -12.54 -12.50
C ARG A 35 -9.62 -13.32 -13.44
N LEU A 36 -8.32 -13.39 -13.16
CA LEU A 36 -7.38 -14.21 -13.91
C LEU A 36 -7.80 -15.70 -13.86
N ALA A 37 -8.13 -16.22 -12.67
CA ALA A 37 -8.58 -17.60 -12.51
C ALA A 37 -9.91 -17.86 -13.26
N LEU A 38 -10.83 -16.89 -13.25
CA LEU A 38 -12.08 -16.99 -14.02
C LEU A 38 -11.83 -17.00 -15.53
N ALA A 39 -11.04 -16.05 -16.05
CA ALA A 39 -10.73 -15.96 -17.48
C ALA A 39 -10.07 -17.25 -18.00
N LYS A 40 -9.16 -17.85 -17.21
CA LYS A 40 -8.57 -19.16 -17.55
C LYS A 40 -9.60 -20.28 -17.62
N ARG A 41 -10.56 -20.33 -16.68
CA ARG A 41 -11.63 -21.35 -16.68
C ARG A 41 -12.58 -21.19 -17.86
N CYS A 42 -12.84 -19.96 -18.28
CA CYS A 42 -13.69 -19.65 -19.43
C CYS A 42 -12.99 -19.80 -20.78
N GLY A 43 -11.67 -20.05 -20.80
CA GLY A 43 -10.91 -20.15 -22.06
C GLY A 43 -10.70 -18.81 -22.74
N GLU A 44 -10.61 -17.71 -21.97
CA GLU A 44 -10.45 -16.34 -22.47
C GLU A 44 -9.00 -15.85 -22.29
N PRO A 45 -8.07 -16.15 -23.22
CA PRO A 45 -6.64 -15.92 -23.04
C PRO A 45 -6.24 -14.45 -23.00
N GLU A 46 -6.94 -13.59 -23.75
CA GLU A 46 -6.68 -12.14 -23.75
C GLU A 46 -7.06 -11.51 -22.40
N LEU A 47 -8.24 -11.85 -21.88
CA LEU A 47 -8.70 -11.41 -20.57
C LEU A 47 -7.80 -11.95 -19.45
N ALA A 48 -7.32 -13.20 -19.57
CA ALA A 48 -6.36 -13.75 -18.63
C ALA A 48 -5.04 -12.96 -18.64
N THR A 49 -4.55 -12.58 -19.82
CA THR A 49 -3.32 -11.79 -19.95
C THR A 49 -3.49 -10.40 -19.31
N GLN A 50 -4.57 -9.69 -19.63
CA GLN A 50 -4.88 -8.39 -19.04
C GLN A 50 -5.06 -8.47 -17.51
N ALA A 51 -5.80 -9.47 -17.01
CA ALA A 51 -5.98 -9.66 -15.57
C ALA A 51 -4.67 -9.94 -14.85
N ARG A 52 -3.77 -10.73 -15.46
CA ARG A 52 -2.43 -11.00 -14.91
C ARG A 52 -1.60 -9.73 -14.82
N GLU A 53 -1.56 -8.93 -15.87
CA GLU A 53 -0.82 -7.67 -15.88
C GLU A 53 -1.31 -6.71 -14.79
N ARG A 54 -2.64 -6.57 -14.64
CA ARG A 54 -3.23 -5.74 -13.58
C ARG A 54 -2.96 -6.28 -12.19
N ALA A 55 -2.99 -7.60 -11.98
CA ALA A 55 -2.63 -8.22 -10.70
C ALA A 55 -1.16 -7.91 -10.32
N LEU A 56 -0.25 -7.98 -11.30
CA LEU A 56 1.16 -7.66 -11.08
C LEU A 56 1.39 -6.18 -10.77
N GLN A 57 0.76 -5.27 -11.52
CA GLN A 57 0.87 -3.82 -11.29
C GLN A 57 0.39 -3.44 -9.89
N THR A 58 -0.78 -3.96 -9.49
CA THR A 58 -1.37 -3.68 -8.17
C THR A 58 -0.56 -4.29 -7.03
N ALA A 59 -0.02 -5.51 -7.20
CA ALA A 59 0.87 -6.13 -6.21
C ALA A 59 2.19 -5.34 -6.06
N GLN A 60 2.77 -4.86 -7.16
CA GLN A 60 3.98 -4.05 -7.09
C GLN A 60 3.74 -2.71 -6.38
N ALA A 61 2.61 -2.05 -6.67
CA ALA A 61 2.22 -0.82 -5.97
C ALA A 61 2.02 -1.06 -4.46
N GLU A 62 1.35 -2.16 -4.09
CA GLU A 62 1.20 -2.56 -2.69
C GLU A 62 2.57 -2.73 -2.00
N ILE A 63 3.51 -3.46 -2.62
CA ILE A 63 4.85 -3.68 -2.06
C ILE A 63 5.58 -2.36 -1.83
N GLN A 64 5.49 -1.42 -2.78
CA GLN A 64 6.11 -0.10 -2.65
C GLN A 64 5.51 0.69 -1.48
N LEU A 65 4.19 0.68 -1.32
CA LEU A 65 3.51 1.35 -0.21
C LEU A 65 3.85 0.72 1.14
N ARG A 66 3.98 -0.61 1.21
CA ARG A 66 4.42 -1.29 2.44
C ARG A 66 5.85 -0.91 2.83
N ARG A 67 6.76 -0.77 1.86
CA ARG A 67 8.12 -0.28 2.12
C ARG A 67 8.12 1.16 2.63
N GLU A 68 7.27 2.01 2.07
CA GLU A 68 7.11 3.38 2.52
C GLU A 68 6.52 3.44 3.94
N LEU A 69 5.55 2.58 4.26
CA LEU A 69 4.99 2.48 5.61
C LEU A 69 6.08 2.16 6.66
N VAL A 70 6.97 1.21 6.37
CA VAL A 70 8.10 0.87 7.26
C VAL A 70 9.03 2.07 7.46
N ARG A 71 9.31 2.84 6.40
CA ARG A 71 10.11 4.09 6.53
C ARG A 71 9.41 5.11 7.42
N GLN A 72 8.11 5.29 7.24
CA GLN A 72 7.30 6.20 8.06
C GLN A 72 7.24 5.76 9.53
N GLU A 73 7.19 4.46 9.81
CA GLU A 73 7.25 3.91 11.18
C GLU A 73 8.57 4.28 11.87
N VAL A 74 9.70 4.10 11.19
CA VAL A 74 11.02 4.51 11.72
C VAL A 74 11.06 6.02 12.02
N LEU A 75 10.52 6.85 11.13
CA LEU A 75 10.46 8.30 11.35
C LEU A 75 9.55 8.69 12.52
N VAL A 76 8.43 7.98 12.71
CA VAL A 76 7.54 8.18 13.86
C VAL A 76 8.29 7.88 15.16
N ASP A 77 9.01 6.76 15.21
CA ASP A 77 9.76 6.36 16.42
C ASP A 77 10.85 7.38 16.77
N GLN A 78 11.56 7.91 15.76
CA GLN A 78 12.55 8.98 15.94
C GLN A 78 11.93 10.27 16.47
N LEU A 79 10.76 10.67 15.96
CA LEU A 79 10.04 11.85 16.42
C LEU A 79 9.53 11.67 17.86
N ILE A 80 9.01 10.48 18.21
CA ILE A 80 8.57 10.17 19.58
C ILE A 80 9.76 10.24 20.54
N ALA A 81 10.91 9.68 20.19
CA ALA A 81 12.12 9.78 21.00
C ALA A 81 12.52 11.24 21.22
N SER A 82 12.47 12.07 20.17
CA SER A 82 12.80 13.50 20.22
C SER A 82 11.80 14.34 21.02
N LEU A 83 10.54 13.90 21.11
CA LEU A 83 9.51 14.57 21.91
C LEU A 83 9.58 14.21 23.41
N LYS A 84 10.25 13.11 23.76
CA LYS A 84 10.45 12.64 25.13
C LYS A 84 11.76 13.11 25.77
N ALA A 85 12.75 13.47 24.94
CA ALA A 85 14.00 14.10 25.35
C ALA A 85 13.78 15.58 25.72
#